data_AF-A0A8H8S0P8-F1
#
_entry.id   AF-A0A8H8S0P8-F1
#
_cell.length_a   1.000
_cell.length_b   1.000
_cell.length_c   1.000
_cell.angle_alpha   90.00
_cell.angle_beta   90.00
_cell.angle_gamma   90.00
#
_symmetry.space_group_name_H-M   'P 1'
#
loop_
_entity.id
_entity.type
_entity.pdbx_description
1 polymer ?
#
loop_
_entity_poly.entity_id
_entity_poly.type
_entity_poly.pdbx_seq_one_letter_code
_entity_poly.pdbx_strand_id
1 'polypeptide(L)'
;MIFPSLDELIAQRIAAIKEAEAQESLLERTASESQEPEPDSSELEAERRVQRSDDYSRQRNEDRVRLHKHMVTDSGRLSIPAFSDLKLKPPKKRKRAPPERLYKDLAINGEVSDSARSVKKRRDSSLSSTGTSHGDISTTSFESAQQIQLSKFHIASPRTYDELTKLQTASPPTYDELTKLPNTTSSVARRIYGMEEVRELELRDGRKLNNLGRFNLEPALAYTRGEEADEPCASCAKAKRPKGPFQRCIVLAGEFNRACCNCRYNNEASGCTLYRPHSTPTDRSKPRTASTTTIHQQPN
;
A
#
# COMPACT_ATOMS: atom_id res chain seq x y z
N MET A 1 22.11 -89.23 24.56
CA MET A 1 21.87 -87.91 23.96
C MET A 1 20.43 -87.91 23.51
N ILE A 2 19.58 -87.08 24.09
CA ILE A 2 18.16 -87.01 23.74
C ILE A 2 18.07 -86.01 22.60
N PHE A 3 17.67 -86.46 21.41
CA PHE A 3 17.40 -85.58 20.29
C PHE A 3 15.98 -85.01 20.44
N PRO A 4 15.78 -83.70 20.19
CA PRO A 4 14.45 -83.11 20.21
C PRO A 4 13.56 -83.78 19.17
N SER A 5 12.27 -83.88 19.48
CA SER A 5 11.29 -84.43 18.54
C SER A 5 11.13 -83.50 17.34
N LEU A 6 10.64 -84.04 16.21
CA LEU A 6 10.38 -83.23 15.02
C LEU A 6 9.40 -82.07 15.33
N ASP A 7 8.41 -82.32 16.17
CA ASP A 7 7.43 -81.30 16.60
C ASP A 7 8.08 -80.19 17.43
N GLU A 8 9.06 -80.54 18.27
CA GLU A 8 9.82 -79.59 19.07
C GLU A 8 10.74 -78.71 18.20
N LEU A 9 11.35 -79.30 17.16
CA LEU A 9 12.11 -78.58 16.13
C LEU A 9 11.23 -77.63 15.31
N ILE A 10 10.02 -78.07 14.94
CA ILE A 10 9.06 -77.23 14.22
C ILE A 10 8.60 -76.06 15.09
N ALA A 11 8.28 -76.32 16.37
CA ALA A 11 7.88 -75.29 17.31
C ALA A 11 8.99 -74.24 17.54
N GLN A 12 10.24 -74.69 17.70
CA GLN A 12 11.40 -73.80 17.82
C GLN A 12 11.59 -72.92 16.57
N ARG A 13 11.41 -73.48 15.37
CA ARG A 13 11.56 -72.73 14.13
C ARG A 13 10.47 -71.66 13.94
N ILE A 14 9.23 -71.99 14.32
CA ILE A 14 8.12 -71.02 14.30
C ILE A 14 8.36 -69.89 15.31
N ALA A 15 8.85 -70.20 16.50
CA ALA A 15 9.19 -69.19 17.50
C ALA A 15 10.29 -68.24 17.00
N ALA A 16 11.35 -68.80 16.40
CA ALA A 16 12.45 -68.01 15.83
C ALA A 16 11.99 -67.07 14.70
N ILE A 17 11.06 -67.51 13.84
CA ILE A 17 10.49 -66.65 12.78
C ILE A 17 9.70 -65.49 13.38
N LYS A 18 8.87 -65.75 14.40
CA LYS A 18 8.08 -64.70 15.06
C LYS A 18 8.95 -63.68 15.78
N GLU A 19 10.04 -64.11 16.41
CA GLU A 19 11.01 -63.19 17.02
C GLU A 19 11.72 -62.34 15.96
N ALA A 20 12.08 -62.91 14.81
CA ALA A 20 12.68 -62.16 13.70
C ALA A 20 11.72 -61.10 13.13
N GLU A 21 10.45 -61.45 12.90
CA GLU A 21 9.43 -60.49 12.44
C GLU A 21 9.19 -59.36 13.46
N ALA A 22 9.21 -59.68 14.76
CA ALA A 22 9.07 -58.68 15.81
C ALA A 22 10.28 -57.72 15.87
N GLN A 23 11.49 -58.21 15.62
CA GLN A 23 12.70 -57.39 15.55
C GLN A 23 12.69 -56.47 14.32
N GLU A 24 12.24 -56.96 13.17
CA GLU A 24 12.12 -56.15 11.95
C GLU A 24 11.11 -55.00 12.12
N SER A 25 9.95 -55.29 12.73
CA SER A 25 8.95 -54.26 13.04
C SER A 25 9.46 -53.18 14.00
N LEU A 26 10.33 -53.56 14.96
CA LEU A 26 10.93 -52.62 15.89
C LEU A 26 11.97 -51.73 15.20
N LEU A 27 12.76 -52.29 14.27
CA LEU A 27 13.73 -51.55 13.47
C LEU A 27 13.05 -50.53 12.55
N GLU A 28 11.96 -50.92 11.87
CA GLU A 28 11.18 -50.00 11.02
C GLU A 28 10.61 -48.82 11.83
N ARG A 29 10.11 -49.07 13.05
CA ARG A 29 9.65 -48.01 13.94
C ARG A 29 10.77 -47.03 14.30
N THR A 30 11.94 -47.53 14.70
CA THR A 30 13.08 -46.68 15.05
C THR A 30 13.64 -45.88 13.86
N ALA A 31 13.56 -46.43 12.65
CA ALA A 31 14.01 -45.74 11.44
C ALA A 31 13.10 -44.54 11.06
N SER A 32 11.81 -44.62 11.39
CA SER A 32 10.86 -43.53 11.10
C SER A 32 10.90 -42.37 12.10
N GLU A 33 11.51 -42.55 13.27
CA GLU A 33 11.51 -41.54 14.35
C GLU A 33 12.77 -40.63 14.36
N SER A 34 13.75 -40.94 13.50
CA SER A 34 15.04 -40.22 13.46
C SER A 34 15.16 -39.19 12.32
N GLN A 35 14.06 -38.87 11.64
CA GLN A 35 14.08 -37.82 10.61
C GLN A 35 14.07 -36.46 11.33
N GLU A 36 15.26 -35.92 11.61
CA GLU A 36 15.38 -34.54 12.09
C GLU A 36 14.58 -33.65 11.14
N PRO A 37 13.72 -32.76 11.67
CA PRO A 37 12.90 -31.91 10.83
C PRO A 37 13.83 -31.07 9.97
N GLU A 38 13.82 -31.34 8.66
CA GLU A 38 14.47 -30.50 7.66
C GLU A 38 14.07 -29.05 7.98
N PRO A 39 15.03 -28.15 8.20
CA PRO A 39 14.73 -26.78 8.59
C PRO A 39 13.80 -26.20 7.54
N ASP A 40 12.63 -25.73 7.98
CA ASP A 40 11.59 -25.23 7.10
C ASP A 40 12.23 -24.18 6.17
N SER A 41 12.02 -24.34 4.86
CA SER A 41 12.48 -23.41 3.84
C SER A 41 12.20 -21.93 4.19
N SER A 42 11.12 -21.69 4.95
CA SER A 42 10.75 -20.37 5.45
C SER A 42 11.74 -19.79 6.47
N GLU A 43 12.32 -20.63 7.33
CA GLU A 43 13.31 -20.26 8.34
C GLU A 43 14.67 -19.95 7.69
N LEU A 44 15.11 -20.79 6.75
CA LEU A 44 16.31 -20.53 5.95
C LEU A 44 16.18 -19.23 5.13
N GLU A 45 14.98 -18.90 4.63
CA GLU A 45 14.78 -17.63 3.92
C GLU A 45 14.75 -16.43 4.89
N ALA A 46 14.25 -16.60 6.12
CA ALA A 46 14.29 -15.59 7.16
C ALA A 46 15.74 -15.28 7.57
N GLU A 47 16.56 -16.30 7.80
CA GLU A 47 18.00 -16.14 8.08
C GLU A 47 18.72 -15.40 6.94
N ARG A 48 18.46 -15.77 5.68
CA ARG A 48 19.01 -15.05 4.52
C ARG A 48 18.55 -13.60 4.40
N ARG A 49 17.41 -13.23 4.98
CA ARG A 49 16.93 -11.83 5.03
C ARG A 49 17.66 -11.05 6.13
N VAL A 50 17.87 -11.66 7.29
CA VAL A 50 18.66 -11.05 8.39
C VAL A 50 20.08 -10.78 7.91
N GLN A 51 20.73 -11.78 7.30
CA GLN A 51 22.09 -11.65 6.76
C GLN A 51 22.22 -10.46 5.77
N ARG A 52 21.26 -10.31 4.85
CA ARG A 52 21.23 -9.21 3.88
C ARG A 52 21.05 -7.83 4.52
N SER A 53 20.30 -7.75 5.62
CA SER A 53 20.09 -6.50 6.36
C SER A 53 21.38 -6.04 7.07
N ASP A 54 22.12 -7.00 7.64
CA ASP A 54 23.38 -6.72 8.34
C ASP A 54 24.48 -6.31 7.36
N ASP A 55 24.58 -6.98 6.21
CA ASP A 55 25.52 -6.60 5.13
C ASP A 55 25.24 -5.18 4.62
N TYR A 56 23.97 -4.83 4.42
CA TYR A 56 23.58 -3.49 3.99
C TYR A 56 23.92 -2.43 5.05
N SER A 57 23.70 -2.73 6.32
CA SER A 57 24.03 -1.85 7.44
C SER A 57 25.54 -1.64 7.57
N ARG A 58 26.33 -2.71 7.37
CA ARG A 58 27.78 -2.67 7.37
C ARG A 58 28.31 -1.82 6.21
N GLN A 59 27.82 -2.04 4.99
CA GLN A 59 28.19 -1.26 3.81
C GLN A 59 27.91 0.23 4.01
N ARG A 60 26.73 0.57 4.57
CA ARG A 60 26.36 1.96 4.85
C ARG A 60 27.29 2.63 5.86
N ASN A 61 27.71 1.90 6.89
CA ASN A 61 28.67 2.41 7.87
C ASN A 61 30.06 2.59 7.25
N GLU A 62 30.53 1.65 6.42
CA GLU A 62 31.79 1.77 5.69
C GLU A 62 31.79 2.99 4.76
N ASP A 63 30.70 3.23 4.03
CA ASP A 63 30.54 4.41 3.18
C ASP A 63 30.56 5.71 4.01
N ARG A 64 29.94 5.70 5.20
CA ARG A 64 29.94 6.85 6.12
C ARG A 64 31.35 7.15 6.65
N VAL A 65 32.09 6.12 7.04
CA VAL A 65 33.49 6.24 7.50
C VAL A 65 34.38 6.74 6.35
N ARG A 66 34.18 6.23 5.13
CA ARG A 66 34.91 6.65 3.93
C ARG A 66 34.66 8.13 3.61
N LEU A 67 33.40 8.57 3.69
CA LEU A 67 33.04 9.97 3.49
C LEU A 67 33.69 10.86 4.56
N HIS A 68 33.64 10.45 5.84
CA HIS A 68 34.26 11.19 6.93
C HIS A 68 35.79 11.29 6.77
N LYS A 69 36.45 10.21 6.34
CA LYS A 69 37.90 10.21 6.06
C LYS A 69 38.28 11.17 4.93
N HIS A 70 37.41 11.37 3.94
CA HIS A 70 37.63 12.37 2.89
C HIS A 70 37.40 13.82 3.34
N MET A 71 36.70 14.06 4.45
CA MET A 71 36.41 15.41 4.95
C MET A 71 37.44 15.90 5.99
N VAL A 72 38.24 15.01 6.56
CA VAL A 72 39.31 15.35 7.51
C VAL A 72 40.62 15.41 6.73
N THR A 73 41.09 16.61 6.42
CA THR A 73 42.45 16.85 5.92
C THR A 73 43.46 16.83 7.09
N ASP A 74 44.73 16.49 6.83
CA ASP A 74 45.81 16.33 7.83
C ASP A 74 46.05 17.53 8.77
N SER A 75 45.46 18.69 8.49
CA SER A 75 45.52 19.89 9.31
C SER A 75 44.48 19.97 10.44
N GLY A 76 43.61 18.97 10.62
CA GLY A 76 42.61 18.93 11.71
C GLY A 76 41.50 19.99 11.62
N ARG A 77 41.44 20.78 10.54
CA ARG A 77 40.35 21.72 10.26
C ARG A 77 39.29 21.05 9.38
N LEU A 78 38.03 21.12 9.81
CA LEU A 78 36.86 20.76 9.00
C LEU A 78 36.81 21.70 7.78
N SER A 79 37.23 21.19 6.63
CA SER A 79 37.11 21.87 5.35
C SER A 79 35.65 21.79 4.91
N ILE A 80 34.89 22.86 5.12
CA ILE A 80 33.59 23.04 4.48
C ILE A 80 33.90 23.53 3.07
N PRO A 81 33.69 22.74 2.01
CA PRO A 81 33.93 23.20 0.66
C PRO A 81 33.02 24.40 0.39
N ALA A 82 33.60 25.51 -0.06
CA ALA A 82 32.84 26.67 -0.48
C ALA A 82 31.86 26.26 -1.59
N PHE A 83 30.58 26.61 -1.43
CA PHE A 83 29.49 26.27 -2.35
C PHE A 83 29.72 26.75 -3.80
N SER A 84 30.69 27.63 -4.02
CA SER A 84 31.04 28.23 -5.31
C SER A 84 31.78 27.31 -6.29
N ASP A 85 32.33 26.16 -5.86
CA ASP A 85 33.13 25.28 -6.74
C ASP A 85 32.39 24.02 -7.22
N LEU A 86 31.14 23.81 -6.80
CA LEU A 86 30.32 22.70 -7.30
C LEU A 86 29.74 23.05 -8.68
N LYS A 87 30.58 22.94 -9.72
CA LYS A 87 30.15 22.79 -11.11
C LYS A 87 29.39 21.46 -11.26
N LEU A 88 28.13 21.45 -10.83
CA LEU A 88 27.19 20.37 -11.09
C LEU A 88 27.04 20.26 -12.61
N LYS A 89 27.75 19.29 -13.20
CA LYS A 89 27.57 18.94 -14.61
C LYS A 89 26.10 18.54 -14.78
N PRO A 90 25.38 19.12 -15.77
CA PRO A 90 24.00 18.75 -16.01
C PRO A 90 23.92 17.23 -16.25
N PRO A 91 22.91 16.55 -15.71
CA PRO A 91 22.80 15.11 -15.81
C PRO A 91 22.79 14.72 -17.29
N LYS A 92 23.84 14.01 -17.72
CA LYS A 92 23.89 13.44 -19.07
C LYS A 92 22.65 12.58 -19.24
N LYS A 93 21.78 12.94 -20.20
CA LYS A 93 20.62 12.14 -20.60
C LYS A 93 21.12 10.72 -20.90
N ARG A 94 20.91 9.79 -19.96
CA ARG A 94 21.22 8.37 -20.18
C ARG A 94 20.28 7.92 -21.31
N LYS A 95 20.83 7.69 -22.50
CA LYS A 95 20.14 6.94 -23.55
C LYS A 95 19.74 5.61 -22.90
N ARG A 96 18.43 5.39 -22.72
CA ARG A 96 17.92 4.08 -22.30
C ARG A 96 18.40 3.07 -23.34
N ALA A 97 19.20 2.11 -22.91
CA ALA A 97 19.50 0.95 -23.74
C ALA A 97 18.16 0.27 -24.08
N PRO A 98 17.97 -0.20 -25.32
CA PRO A 98 16.82 -1.02 -25.66
C PRO A 98 16.81 -2.23 -24.73
N PRO A 99 15.63 -2.68 -24.25
CA PRO A 99 15.56 -3.90 -23.48
C PRO A 99 16.09 -5.05 -24.33
N GLU A 100 17.14 -5.73 -23.87
CA GLU A 100 17.52 -7.03 -24.40
C GLU A 100 16.33 -7.96 -24.23
N ARG A 101 15.72 -8.30 -25.36
CA ARG A 101 14.79 -9.43 -25.47
C ARG A 101 15.59 -10.70 -25.20
N LEU A 102 15.58 -11.15 -23.95
CA LEU A 102 15.84 -12.53 -23.59
C LEU A 102 14.62 -13.36 -24.03
N TYR A 103 14.56 -13.69 -25.33
CA TYR A 103 13.81 -14.84 -25.82
C TYR A 103 14.82 -16.00 -25.91
N LYS A 104 14.68 -16.97 -25.01
CA LYS A 104 15.20 -18.32 -25.19
C LYS A 104 14.07 -19.30 -24.91
N ASP A 105 13.58 -19.86 -26.01
CA ASP A 105 13.31 -21.26 -26.24
C ASP A 105 12.46 -22.03 -25.21
N LEU A 106 11.15 -22.01 -25.45
CA LEU A 106 10.31 -23.19 -25.30
C LEU A 106 9.44 -23.32 -26.55
N ALA A 107 9.94 -24.11 -27.50
CA ALA A 107 9.16 -24.64 -28.60
C ALA A 107 8.45 -25.92 -28.12
N ILE A 108 7.12 -25.87 -27.97
CA ILE A 108 6.26 -27.05 -28.11
C ILE A 108 5.04 -26.61 -28.95
N ASN A 109 4.74 -27.45 -29.94
CA ASN A 109 3.87 -27.25 -31.08
C ASN A 109 2.41 -26.92 -30.73
N GLY A 110 1.76 -26.13 -31.59
CA GLY A 110 0.32 -25.92 -31.57
C GLY A 110 -0.12 -24.90 -32.62
N GLU A 111 -0.32 -25.38 -33.85
CA GLU A 111 -1.05 -24.67 -34.91
C GLU A 111 -2.47 -24.34 -34.45
N VAL A 112 -2.91 -23.07 -34.47
CA VAL A 112 -4.23 -22.68 -34.97
C VAL A 112 -4.24 -21.19 -35.35
N SER A 113 -5.10 -20.92 -36.32
CA SER A 113 -5.23 -19.83 -37.26
C SER A 113 -5.80 -18.49 -36.75
N ASP A 114 -5.43 -17.45 -37.50
CA ASP A 114 -6.25 -16.36 -38.02
C ASP A 114 -6.81 -15.20 -37.17
N SER A 115 -6.50 -14.02 -37.72
CA SER A 115 -7.38 -12.85 -37.93
C SER A 115 -7.77 -11.98 -36.73
N ALA A 116 -7.23 -10.74 -36.70
CA ALA A 116 -8.06 -9.53 -36.83
C ALA A 116 -7.26 -8.20 -36.83
N ARG A 117 -7.38 -7.48 -37.95
CA ARG A 117 -7.74 -6.05 -38.06
C ARG A 117 -7.04 -5.03 -37.14
N SER A 118 -6.03 -4.35 -37.70
CA SER A 118 -5.52 -3.07 -37.21
C SER A 118 -6.24 -1.90 -37.89
N VAL A 119 -7.08 -1.18 -37.14
CA VAL A 119 -7.75 0.05 -37.59
C VAL A 119 -7.01 1.27 -37.05
N LYS A 120 -6.45 2.02 -38.01
CA LYS A 120 -6.05 3.43 -37.99
C LYS A 120 -6.90 4.30 -37.04
N LYS A 121 -6.25 5.09 -36.18
CA LYS A 121 -6.85 6.36 -35.73
C LYS A 121 -5.79 7.46 -35.61
N ARG A 122 -5.83 8.36 -36.60
CA ARG A 122 -5.18 9.68 -36.59
C ARG A 122 -5.80 10.52 -35.47
N ARG A 123 -4.97 11.27 -34.75
CA ARG A 123 -5.40 12.37 -33.89
C ARG A 123 -4.76 13.63 -34.45
N ASP A 124 -5.59 14.41 -35.15
CA ASP A 124 -5.25 15.76 -35.55
C ASP A 124 -5.36 16.69 -34.35
N SER A 125 -4.32 17.49 -34.23
CA SER A 125 -4.14 18.61 -33.31
C SER A 125 -4.84 19.85 -33.87
N SER A 126 -5.74 20.46 -33.10
CA SER A 126 -6.18 21.83 -33.32
C SER A 126 -5.91 22.66 -32.06
N LEU A 127 -5.03 23.63 -32.27
CA LEU A 127 -4.80 24.80 -31.44
C LEU A 127 -5.97 25.76 -31.67
N SER A 128 -6.52 26.32 -30.61
CA SER A 128 -7.24 27.59 -30.68
C SER A 128 -6.99 28.40 -29.41
N SER A 129 -6.37 29.55 -29.65
CA SER A 129 -5.98 30.57 -28.70
C SER A 129 -6.63 31.87 -29.16
N THR A 130 -7.49 32.45 -28.34
CA THR A 130 -7.93 33.86 -28.39
C THR A 130 -8.39 34.24 -26.98
N GLY A 131 -7.69 35.18 -26.33
CA GLY A 131 -8.23 36.53 -26.03
C GLY A 131 -8.67 36.59 -24.55
N THR A 132 -8.51 37.64 -23.75
CA THR A 132 -8.16 39.05 -23.98
C THR A 132 -7.73 39.63 -22.62
N SER A 133 -6.92 40.68 -22.67
CA SER A 133 -6.29 41.44 -21.60
C SER A 133 -7.21 42.42 -20.84
N HIS A 134 -6.82 42.67 -19.58
CA HIS A 134 -6.84 43.90 -18.76
C HIS A 134 -7.69 45.13 -19.14
N GLY A 135 -8.33 45.72 -18.12
CA GLY A 135 -8.79 47.11 -18.11
C GLY A 135 -9.50 47.50 -16.81
N ASP A 136 -8.97 48.51 -16.14
CA ASP A 136 -9.22 48.94 -14.76
C ASP A 136 -10.37 49.96 -14.56
N ILE A 137 -10.88 49.99 -13.31
CA ILE A 137 -11.24 51.15 -12.45
C ILE A 137 -12.05 52.32 -13.06
N SER A 138 -13.27 52.55 -12.56
CA SER A 138 -13.61 53.77 -11.78
C SER A 138 -15.08 53.83 -11.32
N THR A 139 -15.21 54.30 -10.08
CA THR A 139 -16.36 54.78 -9.32
C THR A 139 -17.23 55.82 -10.02
N THR A 140 -18.56 55.77 -9.80
CA THR A 140 -19.40 56.92 -9.40
C THR A 140 -20.75 56.42 -8.86
N SER A 141 -21.14 56.94 -7.70
CA SER A 141 -22.47 56.82 -7.10
C SER A 141 -23.46 57.73 -7.86
N PHE A 142 -24.72 57.30 -8.02
CA PHE A 142 -25.89 58.17 -7.84
C PHE A 142 -27.17 57.32 -7.70
N GLU A 143 -28.05 57.80 -6.83
CA GLU A 143 -29.29 57.18 -6.36
C GLU A 143 -30.41 57.10 -7.40
N SER A 144 -31.31 56.15 -7.12
CA SER A 144 -32.77 56.24 -7.16
C SER A 144 -33.56 55.69 -8.36
N ALA A 145 -34.50 54.83 -7.95
CA ALA A 145 -35.86 54.62 -8.44
C ALA A 145 -36.12 53.72 -9.66
N GLN A 146 -36.81 52.61 -9.33
CA GLN A 146 -37.92 52.00 -10.07
C GLN A 146 -37.61 51.32 -11.42
N GLN A 147 -37.76 49.99 -11.46
CA GLN A 147 -38.95 49.31 -12.01
C GLN A 147 -38.57 47.87 -12.37
N ILE A 148 -39.13 46.90 -11.63
CA ILE A 148 -38.94 45.47 -11.85
C ILE A 148 -39.66 45.08 -13.14
N GLN A 149 -38.92 44.87 -14.24
CA GLN A 149 -39.41 44.13 -15.40
C GLN A 149 -38.96 42.67 -15.28
N LEU A 150 -39.90 41.81 -14.86
CA LEU A 150 -39.79 40.35 -14.91
C LEU A 150 -39.69 39.90 -16.38
N SER A 151 -38.46 39.71 -16.85
CA SER A 151 -38.19 39.05 -18.13
C SER A 151 -38.43 37.54 -18.01
N LYS A 152 -39.26 37.05 -18.93
CA LYS A 152 -39.69 35.66 -19.14
C LYS A 152 -38.53 34.65 -19.04
N PHE A 153 -38.48 33.92 -17.92
CA PHE A 153 -37.78 32.64 -17.88
C PHE A 153 -38.64 31.62 -18.61
N HIS A 154 -38.14 31.11 -19.73
CA HIS A 154 -38.68 29.91 -20.37
C HIS A 154 -38.49 28.73 -19.40
N ILE A 155 -39.59 28.33 -18.75
CA ILE A 155 -39.67 27.12 -17.95
C ILE A 155 -39.52 25.95 -18.94
N ALA A 156 -38.32 25.39 -19.01
CA ALA A 156 -38.11 24.09 -19.62
C ALA A 156 -39.02 23.09 -18.88
N SER A 157 -39.78 22.34 -19.67
CA SER A 157 -40.78 21.36 -19.23
C SER A 157 -40.30 20.53 -18.03
N PRO A 158 -41.12 20.31 -17.00
CA PRO A 158 -40.75 19.49 -15.87
C PRO A 158 -40.46 18.08 -16.37
N ARG A 159 -39.18 17.68 -16.34
CA ARG A 159 -38.81 16.27 -16.46
C ARG A 159 -39.55 15.55 -15.35
N THR A 160 -40.39 14.61 -15.74
CA THR A 160 -41.16 13.77 -14.82
C THR A 160 -40.20 13.14 -13.80
N TYR A 161 -40.61 13.13 -12.53
CA TYR A 161 -39.81 12.61 -11.42
C TYR A 161 -39.36 11.14 -11.62
N ASP A 162 -40.03 10.39 -12.51
CA ASP A 162 -39.63 9.04 -12.91
C ASP A 162 -38.30 8.97 -13.67
N GLU A 163 -37.87 10.03 -14.36
CA GLU A 163 -36.64 10.03 -15.15
C GLU A 163 -35.38 10.35 -14.32
N LEU A 164 -35.55 10.99 -13.16
CA LEU A 164 -34.47 11.28 -12.20
C LEU A 164 -34.12 10.08 -11.31
N THR A 165 -35.03 9.12 -11.18
CA THR A 165 -34.86 7.93 -10.32
C THR A 165 -34.20 6.75 -11.06
N LYS A 166 -33.93 6.91 -12.36
CA LYS A 166 -33.31 5.87 -13.21
C LYS A 166 -31.79 6.03 -13.40
N LEU A 167 -31.16 6.92 -12.64
CA LEU A 167 -29.69 7.00 -12.57
C LEU A 167 -29.17 6.07 -11.46
N GLN A 168 -28.86 4.85 -11.90
CA GLN A 168 -27.81 4.01 -11.34
C GLN A 168 -28.03 3.43 -9.93
N THR A 169 -28.99 2.51 -9.83
CA THR A 169 -28.87 1.34 -8.95
C THR A 169 -27.85 0.34 -9.53
N ALA A 170 -26.62 0.80 -9.76
CA ALA A 170 -25.52 -0.15 -9.99
C ALA A 170 -25.20 -0.75 -8.62
N SER A 171 -25.25 -2.09 -8.52
CA SER A 171 -24.83 -2.79 -7.30
C SER A 171 -23.48 -2.25 -6.84
N PRO A 172 -23.28 -2.00 -5.52
CA PRO A 172 -22.00 -1.53 -5.01
C PRO A 172 -20.88 -2.44 -5.53
N PRO A 173 -19.74 -1.90 -5.98
CA PRO A 173 -18.62 -2.73 -6.38
C PRO A 173 -18.14 -3.56 -5.18
N THR A 174 -18.36 -4.88 -5.26
CA THR A 174 -17.85 -5.84 -4.26
C THR A 174 -16.36 -6.04 -4.48
N TYR A 175 -15.57 -5.95 -3.42
CA TYR A 175 -14.11 -6.16 -3.44
C TYR A 175 -13.77 -7.44 -2.70
N ASP A 176 -13.62 -8.54 -3.43
CA ASP A 176 -13.33 -9.86 -2.86
C ASP A 176 -12.00 -9.88 -2.08
N GLU A 177 -11.02 -9.05 -2.45
CA GLU A 177 -9.73 -8.98 -1.76
C GLU A 177 -9.84 -8.42 -0.33
N LEU A 178 -10.95 -7.75 0.01
CA LEU A 178 -11.21 -7.27 1.36
C LEU A 178 -11.82 -8.35 2.25
N THR A 179 -12.46 -9.36 1.67
CA THR A 179 -13.08 -10.50 2.38
C THR A 179 -12.23 -11.77 2.34
N LYS A 180 -11.35 -11.89 1.34
CA LYS A 180 -10.44 -13.03 1.18
C LYS A 180 -9.05 -12.50 0.87
N LEU A 181 -8.18 -12.63 1.86
CA LEU A 181 -6.82 -12.12 1.75
C LEU A 181 -5.98 -12.98 0.78
N PRO A 182 -5.31 -12.39 -0.22
CA PRO A 182 -4.41 -13.16 -1.08
C PRO A 182 -3.18 -13.70 -0.34
N ASN A 183 -2.63 -14.83 -0.79
CA ASN A 183 -1.43 -15.44 -0.17
C ASN A 183 -0.18 -14.55 -0.29
N THR A 184 -0.12 -13.71 -1.32
CA THR A 184 1.02 -12.81 -1.61
C THR A 184 0.98 -11.50 -0.82
N THR A 185 0.13 -11.39 0.20
CA THR A 185 -0.05 -10.16 0.97
C THR A 185 1.09 -9.86 1.94
N SER A 186 1.29 -8.56 2.19
CA SER A 186 2.24 -8.08 3.18
C SER A 186 1.85 -8.52 4.59
N SER A 187 2.85 -8.63 5.48
CA SER A 187 2.62 -8.91 6.90
C SER A 187 1.73 -7.86 7.57
N VAL A 188 1.86 -6.60 7.15
CA VAL A 188 0.99 -5.49 7.59
C VAL A 188 -0.46 -5.76 7.17
N ALA A 189 -0.72 -6.07 5.90
CA ALA A 189 -2.08 -6.37 5.44
C ALA A 189 -2.71 -7.54 6.23
N ARG A 190 -1.95 -8.60 6.53
CA ARG A 190 -2.41 -9.72 7.37
C ARG A 190 -2.76 -9.28 8.79
N ARG A 191 -1.91 -8.45 9.43
CA ARG A 191 -2.15 -7.93 10.77
C ARG A 191 -3.44 -7.11 10.82
N ILE A 192 -3.61 -6.22 9.84
CA ILE A 192 -4.81 -5.38 9.72
C ILE A 192 -6.03 -6.25 9.46
N TYR A 193 -5.94 -7.23 8.55
CA TYR A 193 -7.06 -8.12 8.22
C TYR A 193 -7.64 -8.85 9.44
N GLY A 194 -6.78 -9.27 10.38
CA GLY A 194 -7.18 -9.91 11.64
C GLY A 194 -7.83 -8.98 12.67
N MET A 195 -7.89 -7.67 12.42
CA MET A 195 -8.63 -6.73 13.27
C MET A 195 -10.13 -6.74 12.92
N GLU A 196 -10.96 -6.40 13.91
CA GLU A 196 -12.41 -6.26 13.74
C GLU A 196 -12.76 -5.15 12.75
N GLU A 197 -13.68 -5.45 11.85
CA GLU A 197 -14.22 -4.48 10.90
C GLU A 197 -15.26 -3.59 11.59
N VAL A 198 -14.97 -2.29 11.62
CA VAL A 198 -15.76 -1.28 12.38
C VAL A 198 -16.69 -0.50 11.46
N ARG A 199 -16.42 -0.47 10.15
CA ARG A 199 -17.23 0.28 9.18
C ARG A 199 -17.23 -0.31 7.79
N GLU A 200 -18.29 -0.02 7.06
CA GLU A 200 -18.38 -0.31 5.64
C GLU A 200 -17.46 0.58 4.80
N LEU A 201 -17.14 0.10 3.59
CA LEU A 201 -16.30 0.82 2.65
C LEU A 201 -17.09 1.93 1.94
N GLU A 202 -16.80 3.18 2.27
CA GLU A 202 -17.37 4.36 1.62
C GLU A 202 -16.35 5.04 0.69
N LEU A 203 -16.69 5.13 -0.60
CA LEU A 203 -15.87 5.78 -1.62
C LEU A 203 -16.48 7.12 -2.05
N ARG A 204 -15.61 8.05 -2.46
CA ARG A 204 -16.02 9.32 -3.08
C ARG A 204 -16.67 9.05 -4.44
N ASP A 205 -17.54 9.97 -4.85
CA ASP A 205 -18.30 9.87 -6.10
C ASP A 205 -17.43 9.54 -7.31
N GLY A 206 -17.81 8.49 -8.05
CA GLY A 206 -17.13 8.04 -9.25
C GLY A 206 -15.73 7.44 -9.03
N ARG A 207 -15.32 7.20 -7.78
CA ARG A 207 -14.05 6.54 -7.47
C ARG A 207 -14.25 5.05 -7.28
N LYS A 208 -13.22 4.29 -7.64
CA LYS A 208 -13.10 2.85 -7.42
C LYS A 208 -11.72 2.54 -6.87
N LEU A 209 -11.64 1.47 -6.09
CA LEU A 209 -10.36 0.93 -5.65
C LEU A 209 -9.66 0.22 -6.83
N ASN A 210 -8.36 0.42 -6.93
CA ASN A 210 -7.50 -0.16 -7.95
C ASN A 210 -6.26 -0.73 -7.26
N ASN A 211 -5.64 -1.76 -7.84
CA ASN A 211 -4.40 -2.38 -7.34
C ASN A 211 -4.50 -2.96 -5.91
N LEU A 212 -5.67 -3.48 -5.54
CA LEU A 212 -5.90 -4.16 -4.26
C LEU A 212 -5.05 -5.43 -4.08
N GLY A 213 -4.51 -6.03 -5.14
CA GLY A 213 -3.58 -7.16 -5.02
C GLY A 213 -2.12 -6.79 -4.69
N ARG A 214 -1.78 -5.51 -4.48
CA ARG A 214 -0.40 -5.06 -4.22
C ARG A 214 -0.35 -4.01 -3.10
N PHE A 215 -0.17 -2.74 -3.46
CA PHE A 215 0.15 -1.66 -2.50
C PHE A 215 -1.09 -1.03 -1.87
N ASN A 216 -2.25 -1.14 -2.52
CA ASN A 216 -3.46 -0.46 -2.09
C ASN A 216 -4.35 -1.31 -1.17
N LEU A 217 -3.95 -2.55 -0.89
CA LEU A 217 -4.69 -3.42 0.02
C LEU A 217 -4.64 -2.92 1.47
N GLU A 218 -3.43 -2.62 1.95
CA GLU A 218 -3.20 -2.13 3.31
C GLU A 218 -4.09 -0.93 3.67
N PRO A 219 -4.10 0.17 2.88
CA PRO A 219 -4.96 1.32 3.19
C PRO A 219 -6.45 1.02 3.01
N ALA A 220 -6.85 0.07 2.17
CA ALA A 220 -8.25 -0.30 2.00
C ALA A 220 -8.77 -1.13 3.19
N LEU A 221 -8.00 -2.11 3.65
CA LEU A 221 -8.30 -2.87 4.87
C LEU A 221 -8.32 -1.95 6.10
N ALA A 222 -7.35 -1.03 6.18
CA ALA A 222 -7.27 -0.08 7.28
C ALA A 222 -8.45 0.89 7.33
N TYR A 223 -9.04 1.23 6.17
CA TYR A 223 -10.21 2.10 6.13
C TYR A 223 -11.39 1.50 6.89
N THR A 224 -11.66 0.20 6.68
CA THR A 224 -12.82 -0.46 7.30
C THR A 224 -12.60 -0.79 8.78
N ARG A 225 -11.35 -0.78 9.26
CA ARG A 225 -10.96 -1.21 10.62
C ARG A 225 -10.39 -0.11 11.52
N GLY A 226 -10.05 1.04 10.96
CA GLY A 226 -9.41 2.13 11.70
C GLY A 226 -10.39 2.97 12.50
N GLU A 227 -9.91 4.12 12.97
CA GLU A 227 -10.71 5.15 13.63
C GLU A 227 -10.83 6.36 12.70
N GLU A 228 -12.00 6.98 12.67
CA GLU A 228 -12.18 8.23 11.95
C GLU A 228 -11.45 9.36 12.70
N ALA A 229 -10.67 10.15 11.98
CA ALA A 229 -10.02 11.32 12.55
C ALA A 229 -11.04 12.44 12.80
N ASP A 230 -10.89 13.17 13.90
CA ASP A 230 -11.76 14.30 14.27
C ASP A 230 -11.91 15.32 13.14
N GLU A 231 -10.83 15.58 12.40
CA GLU A 231 -10.81 16.47 11.25
C GLU A 231 -10.08 15.82 10.07
N PRO A 232 -10.52 16.09 8.82
CA PRO A 232 -9.81 15.63 7.64
C PRO A 232 -8.43 16.30 7.55
N CYS A 233 -7.41 15.54 7.12
CA CYS A 233 -6.08 16.10 6.97
C CYS A 233 -6.06 17.21 5.89
N ALA A 234 -5.14 18.17 5.99
CA ALA A 234 -5.13 19.34 5.09
C ALA A 234 -5.01 18.97 3.60
N SER A 235 -4.39 17.84 3.28
CA SER A 235 -4.29 17.32 1.91
C SER A 235 -5.60 16.71 1.41
N CYS A 236 -6.40 16.09 2.28
CA CYS A 236 -7.69 15.49 1.95
C CYS A 236 -8.85 16.51 1.98
N ALA A 237 -8.72 17.57 2.78
CA ALA A 237 -9.69 18.66 2.87
C ALA A 237 -9.70 19.58 1.62
N LYS A 238 -8.70 19.48 0.73
CA LYS A 238 -8.63 20.29 -0.50
C LYS A 238 -9.81 19.98 -1.43
N ALA A 239 -10.69 20.95 -1.65
CA ALA A 239 -11.87 20.82 -2.51
C ALA A 239 -11.54 20.42 -3.97
N LYS A 240 -10.51 21.02 -4.57
CA LYS A 240 -10.21 20.82 -6.00
C LYS A 240 -9.65 19.42 -6.33
N ARG A 241 -8.81 18.87 -5.45
CA ARG A 241 -8.12 17.58 -5.67
C ARG A 241 -7.87 16.88 -4.34
N PRO A 242 -8.93 16.34 -3.72
CA PRO A 242 -8.76 15.55 -2.52
C PRO A 242 -7.97 14.27 -2.83
N LYS A 243 -7.21 13.80 -1.84
CA LYS A 243 -6.39 12.59 -1.95
C LYS A 243 -7.22 11.33 -1.71
N GLY A 244 -6.77 10.24 -2.31
CA GLY A 244 -7.34 8.91 -2.20
C GLY A 244 -8.76 8.75 -2.76
N PRO A 245 -9.31 7.54 -2.64
CA PRO A 245 -10.66 7.21 -3.09
C PRO A 245 -11.70 7.27 -1.96
N PHE A 246 -11.28 7.28 -0.69
CA PHE A 246 -12.18 7.12 0.43
C PHE A 246 -12.85 8.42 0.84
N GLN A 247 -14.09 8.32 1.33
CA GLN A 247 -14.89 9.47 1.72
C GLN A 247 -14.27 10.21 2.91
N ARG A 248 -13.82 9.46 3.92
CA ARG A 248 -13.36 9.99 5.22
C ARG A 248 -11.85 9.83 5.42
N CYS A 249 -11.30 10.59 6.37
CA CYS A 249 -9.92 10.41 6.83
C CYS A 249 -9.87 9.40 7.98
N ILE A 250 -9.69 8.13 7.64
CA ILE A 250 -9.50 7.06 8.63
C ILE A 250 -8.01 6.89 8.94
N VAL A 251 -7.68 6.72 10.21
CA VAL A 251 -6.33 6.42 10.71
C VAL A 251 -6.37 5.08 11.43
N LEU A 252 -5.37 4.23 11.22
CA LEU A 252 -5.25 2.97 11.95
C LEU A 252 -4.17 3.09 13.03
N ALA A 253 -4.53 2.81 14.28
CA ALA A 253 -3.59 2.87 15.40
C ALA A 253 -2.45 1.85 15.22
N GLY A 254 -1.22 2.27 15.53
CA GLY A 254 -0.02 1.42 15.40
C GLY A 254 0.49 1.22 13.96
N GLU A 255 -0.27 1.64 12.94
CA GLU A 255 0.10 1.47 11.53
C GLU A 255 0.27 2.83 10.82
N PHE A 256 1.02 2.82 9.72
CA PHE A 256 1.30 3.97 8.84
C PHE A 256 1.78 5.26 9.53
N ASN A 257 2.34 5.18 10.74
CA ASN A 257 2.71 6.35 11.55
C ASN A 257 1.55 7.37 11.67
N ARG A 258 0.31 6.86 11.84
CA ARG A 258 -0.93 7.66 11.92
C ARG A 258 -1.30 8.47 10.65
N ALA A 259 -0.65 8.25 9.50
CA ALA A 259 -1.15 8.82 8.25
C ALA A 259 -2.55 8.27 7.94
N CYS A 260 -3.44 9.12 7.40
CA CYS A 260 -4.75 8.66 6.97
C CYS A 260 -4.69 7.75 5.75
N CYS A 261 -5.70 6.88 5.62
CA CYS A 261 -5.81 5.89 4.55
C CYS A 261 -5.76 6.53 3.15
N ASN A 262 -6.37 7.70 2.96
CA ASN A 262 -6.34 8.44 1.69
C ASN A 262 -4.93 8.90 1.27
N CYS A 263 -4.13 9.39 2.21
CA CYS A 263 -2.73 9.77 1.95
C CYS A 263 -1.86 8.54 1.74
N ARG A 264 -2.06 7.48 2.53
CA ARG A 264 -1.35 6.20 2.39
C ARG A 264 -1.62 5.55 1.03
N TYR A 265 -2.87 5.54 0.58
CA TYR A 265 -3.30 4.99 -0.71
C TYR A 265 -2.58 5.64 -1.91
N ASN A 266 -2.22 6.92 -1.80
CA ASN A 266 -1.48 7.64 -2.84
C ASN A 266 0.05 7.63 -2.64
N ASN A 267 0.57 6.84 -1.69
CA ASN A 267 1.98 6.84 -1.30
C ASN A 267 2.51 8.21 -0.83
N GLU A 268 1.64 9.04 -0.28
CA GLU A 268 1.96 10.39 0.22
C GLU A 268 1.76 10.50 1.73
N ALA A 269 2.08 9.42 2.46
CA ALA A 269 1.89 9.36 3.91
C ALA A 269 2.65 10.47 4.67
N SER A 270 3.88 10.79 4.25
CA SER A 270 4.70 11.85 4.86
C SER A 270 4.15 13.27 4.68
N GLY A 271 3.30 13.49 3.67
CA GLY A 271 2.62 14.77 3.44
C GLY A 271 1.25 14.87 4.14
N CYS A 272 0.88 13.89 4.94
CA CYS A 272 -0.36 13.90 5.72
C CYS A 272 -0.17 14.73 6.99
N THR A 273 -1.06 15.68 7.27
CA THR A 273 -0.98 16.47 8.52
C THR A 273 -1.27 15.67 9.78
N LEU A 274 -1.82 14.46 9.64
CA LEU A 274 -2.04 13.51 10.73
C LEU A 274 -0.82 12.59 10.95
N TYR A 275 0.17 12.64 10.06
CA TYR A 275 1.39 11.85 10.15
C TYR A 275 2.18 12.22 11.41
N ARG A 276 2.47 11.23 12.24
CA ARG A 276 3.29 11.37 13.45
C ARG A 276 4.39 10.32 13.44
N PRO A 277 5.55 10.61 12.82
CA PRO A 277 6.71 9.74 12.94
C PRO A 277 7.12 9.75 14.42
N HIS A 278 7.31 8.58 15.02
CA HIS A 278 7.69 8.38 16.43
C HIS A 278 6.59 8.57 17.49
N SER A 279 5.31 8.57 17.12
CA SER A 279 4.27 8.40 18.14
C SER A 279 4.38 7.01 18.75
N THR A 280 4.70 6.92 20.05
CA THR A 280 4.63 5.66 20.79
C THR A 280 3.17 5.20 20.81
N PRO A 281 2.88 3.88 20.78
CA PRO A 281 1.50 3.37 20.75
C PRO A 281 0.64 3.83 21.93
N THR A 282 1.27 4.33 23.00
CA THR A 282 0.63 4.87 24.22
C THR A 282 0.20 6.33 24.11
N ASP A 283 0.50 7.04 23.02
CA ASP A 283 0.10 8.44 22.82
C ASP A 283 -1.37 8.53 22.40
N ARG A 284 -2.26 7.95 23.24
CA ARG A 284 -3.69 8.25 23.25
C ARG A 284 -3.78 9.75 23.52
N SER A 285 -4.17 10.50 22.48
CA SER A 285 -4.47 11.92 22.60
C SER A 285 -5.41 12.12 23.78
N LYS A 286 -4.92 12.77 24.85
CA LYS A 286 -5.80 13.33 25.87
C LYS A 286 -6.83 14.19 25.12
N PRO A 287 -8.14 14.03 25.39
CA PRO A 287 -9.14 14.92 24.83
C PRO A 287 -8.70 16.34 25.16
N ARG A 288 -8.51 17.13 24.10
CA ARG A 288 -8.08 18.51 24.20
C ARG A 288 -9.24 19.27 24.83
N THR A 289 -9.28 19.30 26.16
CA THR A 289 -10.23 20.14 26.89
C THR A 289 -10.06 21.56 26.38
N ALA A 290 -11.14 22.09 25.81
CA ALA A 290 -11.19 23.44 25.32
C ALA A 290 -10.67 24.37 26.42
N SER A 291 -9.56 25.06 26.15
CA SER A 291 -9.10 26.14 27.01
C SER A 291 -10.16 27.25 26.93
N THR A 292 -11.06 27.27 27.90
CA THR A 292 -11.96 28.38 28.16
C THR A 292 -11.11 29.61 28.45
N THR A 293 -10.94 30.45 27.44
CA THR A 293 -10.40 31.80 27.57
C THR A 293 -11.28 32.56 28.56
N THR A 294 -10.79 32.68 29.79
CA THR A 294 -11.40 33.54 30.82
C THR A 294 -11.07 34.97 30.44
N ILE A 295 -12.07 35.69 29.91
CA ILE A 295 -12.02 37.12 29.67
C ILE A 295 -12.00 37.80 31.05
N HIS A 296 -10.84 38.34 31.42
CA HIS A 296 -10.69 39.19 32.60
C HIS A 296 -11.27 40.56 32.27
N GLN A 297 -12.51 40.83 32.72
CA GLN A 297 -13.02 42.19 32.81
C GLN A 297 -12.35 42.88 34.02
N GLN A 298 -11.77 44.05 33.80
CA GLN A 298 -11.36 44.97 34.85
C GLN A 298 -12.55 45.88 35.19
N PRO A 299 -12.88 46.09 36.47
CA PRO A 299 -13.80 47.15 36.86
C PRO A 299 -13.09 48.51 36.88
N ASN A 300 -13.84 49.54 36.49
CA ASN A 300 -13.51 50.98 36.60
C ASN A 300 -13.25 51.41 38.04
#